data_AF-A0A1R4FVK1-F1
#
_entry.id   AF-A0A1R4FVK1-F1
#
_cell.length_a   1.000
_cell.length_b   1.000
_cell.length_c   1.000
_cell.angle_alpha   90.00
_cell.angle_beta   90.00
_cell.angle_gamma   90.00
#
_symmetry.space_group_name_H-M   'P 1'
#
loop_
_entity.id
_entity.type
_entity.pdbx_description
1 polymer ?
#
loop_
_entity_poly.entity_id
_entity_poly.type
_entity_poly.pdbx_seq_one_letter_code
_entity_poly.pdbx_strand_id
1 'polypeptide(L)'
;MTLDRVPEAAGGTIELPALLLVDGEKVTSAAADLAKVTVTAEVLENLRGPKIVIQKYKNKTGYKKRQGFRSALTKVKVTSIA
;
A
#
# COMPACT_ATOMS: atom_id res chain seq x y z
N MET A 1 -6.36 -6.19 0.61
CA MET A 1 -5.58 -5.01 1.05
C MET A 1 -5.15 -4.22 -0.18
N THR A 2 -4.99 -2.89 -0.07
CA THR A 2 -4.51 -2.04 -1.17
C THR A 2 -3.17 -1.41 -0.79
N LEU A 3 -2.19 -1.56 -1.65
CA LEU A 3 -0.84 -1.01 -1.53
C LEU A 3 -0.60 0.05 -2.61
N ASP A 4 0.52 0.77 -2.48
CA ASP A 4 1.06 1.55 -3.59
C ASP A 4 1.43 0.61 -4.77
N ARG A 5 1.71 1.19 -5.93
CA ARG A 5 1.96 0.40 -7.14
C ARG A 5 3.24 -0.44 -6.99
N VAL A 6 3.09 -1.76 -7.13
CA VAL A 6 4.19 -2.72 -7.18
C VAL A 6 4.40 -3.12 -8.65
N PRO A 7 5.65 -3.25 -9.13
CA PRO A 7 5.95 -3.66 -10.51
C PRO A 7 5.77 -5.18 -10.73
N GLU A 8 4.66 -5.75 -10.29
CA GLU A 8 4.28 -7.14 -10.56
C GLU A 8 2.97 -7.24 -11.36
N ALA A 9 2.84 -8.33 -12.10
CA ALA A 9 1.64 -8.68 -12.83
C ALA A 9 0.57 -9.28 -11.89
N ALA A 10 -0.69 -9.30 -12.34
CA ALA A 10 -1.74 -10.04 -11.63
C ALA A 10 -1.39 -11.53 -11.57
N GLY A 11 -1.56 -12.15 -10.41
CA GLY A 11 -1.10 -13.51 -10.07
C GLY A 11 0.34 -13.59 -9.57
N GLY A 12 1.07 -12.46 -9.52
CA GLY A 12 2.40 -12.39 -8.91
C GLY A 12 2.35 -12.57 -7.39
N THR A 13 3.45 -13.05 -6.82
CA THR A 13 3.62 -13.25 -5.37
C THR A 13 4.64 -12.26 -4.84
N ILE A 14 4.24 -11.48 -3.84
CA ILE A 14 5.10 -10.51 -3.16
C ILE A 14 5.37 -10.94 -1.71
N GLU A 15 6.61 -10.73 -1.28
CA GLU A 15 7.01 -10.87 0.12
C GLU A 15 7.08 -9.49 0.78
N LEU A 16 6.46 -9.36 1.95
CA LEU A 16 6.42 -8.13 2.72
C LEU A 16 7.09 -8.36 4.09
N PRO A 17 7.98 -7.45 4.53
CA PRO A 17 8.61 -7.55 5.84
C PRO A 17 7.58 -7.27 6.94
N ALA A 18 7.66 -8.04 8.03
CA ALA A 18 6.83 -7.82 9.22
C ALA A 18 7.49 -6.83 10.18
N LEU A 19 6.73 -5.80 10.59
CA LEU A 19 7.18 -4.78 11.55
C LEU A 19 6.77 -5.11 12.99
N LEU A 20 5.71 -5.89 13.16
CA LEU A 20 5.17 -6.36 14.42
C LEU A 20 4.37 -7.63 14.14
N LEU A 21 4.50 -8.66 14.98
CA LEU A 21 3.71 -9.88 14.90
C LEU A 21 2.93 -10.07 16.21
N VAL A 22 1.65 -10.40 16.09
CA VAL A 22 0.75 -10.67 17.22
C VAL A 22 0.04 -12.00 16.97
N ASP A 23 0.39 -13.00 17.77
CA ASP A 23 -0.19 -14.34 17.75
C ASP A 23 -1.01 -14.55 19.02
N GLY A 24 -2.27 -14.12 19.00
CA GLY A 24 -3.14 -14.13 20.17
C GLY A 24 -2.61 -13.20 21.27
N GLU A 25 -2.21 -13.76 22.40
CA GLU A 25 -1.62 -13.01 23.52
C GLU A 25 -0.12 -12.73 23.35
N LYS A 26 0.56 -13.47 22.44
CA LYS A 26 2.00 -13.32 22.24
C LYS A 26 2.28 -12.18 21.26
N VAL A 27 2.99 -11.16 21.75
CA VAL A 27 3.46 -10.04 20.92
C VAL A 27 4.96 -10.18 20.68
N THR A 28 5.36 -10.26 19.41
CA THR A 28 6.76 -10.28 19.00
C THR A 28 7.11 -8.93 18.38
N SER A 29 7.99 -8.18 19.04
CA SER A 29 8.44 -6.84 18.63
C SER A 29 9.96 -6.71 18.50
N ALA A 30 10.71 -7.73 18.91
CA ALA A 30 12.16 -7.74 18.79
C ALA A 30 12.59 -7.86 17.32
N ALA A 31 13.46 -6.96 16.88
CA ALA A 31 13.89 -6.88 15.48
C ALA A 31 14.53 -8.19 14.96
N ALA A 32 15.26 -8.91 15.80
CA ALA A 32 15.92 -10.16 15.43
C ALA A 32 14.94 -11.31 15.16
N ASP A 33 13.82 -11.33 15.87
CA ASP A 33 12.78 -12.35 15.67
C ASP A 33 11.88 -11.98 14.48
N LEU A 34 11.59 -10.68 14.31
CA LEU A 34 10.82 -10.17 13.17
C LEU A 34 11.53 -10.29 11.83
N ALA A 35 12.87 -10.24 11.80
CA ALA A 35 13.63 -10.43 10.57
C ALA A 35 13.47 -11.84 9.95
N LYS A 36 12.98 -12.81 10.73
CA LYS A 36 12.71 -14.17 10.26
C LYS A 36 11.28 -14.34 9.77
N VAL A 37 10.42 -13.36 10.00
CA VAL A 37 9.00 -13.40 9.68
C VAL A 37 8.77 -12.73 8.33
N THR A 38 8.15 -13.43 7.40
CA THR A 38 7.77 -12.94 6.08
C THR A 38 6.27 -13.10 5.84
N VAL A 39 5.66 -12.05 5.32
CA VAL A 39 4.26 -12.07 4.90
C VAL A 39 4.20 -12.29 3.40
N THR A 40 3.63 -13.41 2.97
CA THR A 40 3.41 -13.67 1.54
C THR A 40 2.03 -13.17 1.12
N ALA A 41 1.97 -12.48 -0.01
CA ALA A 41 0.72 -12.01 -0.58
C ALA A 41 0.69 -12.18 -2.09
N GLU A 42 -0.49 -12.48 -2.62
CA GLU A 42 -0.76 -12.59 -4.04
C GLU A 42 -1.33 -11.27 -4.58
N VAL A 43 -0.82 -10.83 -5.73
CA VAL A 43 -1.31 -9.66 -6.46
C VAL A 43 -2.57 -10.03 -7.22
N LEU A 44 -3.71 -9.49 -6.81
CA LEU A 44 -4.98 -9.74 -7.50
C LEU A 44 -5.10 -8.89 -8.77
N GLU A 45 -4.90 -7.58 -8.63
CA GLU A 45 -5.08 -6.65 -9.73
C GLU A 45 -4.39 -5.31 -9.47
N ASN A 46 -4.14 -4.60 -10.55
CA ASN A 46 -3.63 -3.24 -10.56
C ASN A 46 -4.77 -2.27 -10.84
N LEU A 47 -5.02 -1.34 -9.91
CA LEU A 47 -6.15 -0.41 -10.00
C LEU A 47 -5.71 1.05 -9.91
N ARG A 48 -6.62 1.94 -10.32
CA ARG A 48 -6.47 3.39 -10.12
C ARG A 48 -7.40 3.82 -9.01
N GLY A 49 -6.84 4.52 -8.03
CA GLY A 49 -7.60 5.08 -6.91
C GLY A 49 -8.66 6.10 -7.34
N PRO A 50 -9.46 6.57 -6.38
CA PRO A 50 -10.47 7.60 -6.63
C PRO A 50 -9.82 8.87 -7.19
N LYS A 51 -10.57 9.59 -8.04
CA LYS A 51 -10.07 10.83 -8.64
C LYS A 51 -10.10 11.95 -7.61
N ILE A 52 -8.93 12.49 -7.28
CA ILE A 52 -8.79 13.68 -6.46
C ILE A 52 -8.82 14.90 -7.38
N VAL A 53 -9.73 15.84 -7.09
CA VAL A 53 -9.82 17.12 -7.80
C VAL A 53 -9.15 18.18 -6.93
N ILE A 54 -8.00 18.67 -7.38
CA ILE A 54 -7.19 19.66 -6.67
C ILE A 54 -7.44 21.02 -7.31
N GLN A 55 -7.88 21.99 -6.51
CA GLN A 55 -8.02 23.38 -6.93
C GLN A 55 -7.15 24.27 -6.03
N LYS A 56 -6.09 24.83 -6.60
CA LYS A 56 -5.28 25.86 -5.94
C LYS A 56 -5.84 27.23 -6.28
N TYR A 57 -5.99 28.07 -5.27
CA TYR A 57 -6.50 29.44 -5.40
C TYR A 57 -5.72 30.37 -4.47
N LYS A 58 -5.45 31.59 -4.94
CA LYS A 58 -5.00 32.71 -4.10
C LYS A 58 -5.93 33.89 -4.32
N ASN A 59 -6.40 34.52 -3.25
CA ASN A 59 -7.31 35.65 -3.35
C ASN A 59 -6.61 36.88 -3.96
N LYS A 60 -7.37 37.71 -4.69
CA LYS A 60 -6.95 39.00 -5.28
C LYS A 60 -5.73 38.99 -6.22
N THR A 61 -5.16 37.82 -6.53
CA THR A 61 -4.02 37.66 -7.45
C THR A 61 -4.41 37.08 -8.81
N GLY A 62 -5.68 36.70 -9.00
CA GLY A 62 -6.14 36.01 -10.20
C GLY A 62 -5.68 34.54 -10.32
N TYR A 63 -4.87 34.04 -9.38
CA TYR A 63 -4.31 32.70 -9.45
C TYR A 63 -5.36 31.61 -9.14
N LYS A 64 -5.66 30.79 -10.14
CA LYS A 64 -6.46 29.56 -10.05
C LYS A 64 -5.80 28.46 -10.87
N LYS A 65 -5.53 27.29 -10.27
CA LYS A 65 -5.03 26.10 -10.98
C LYS A 65 -5.85 24.87 -10.61
N ARG A 66 -6.34 24.15 -11.60
CA ARG A 66 -7.05 22.87 -11.44
C ARG A 66 -6.14 21.72 -11.88
N GLN A 67 -6.11 20.64 -11.10
CA GLN A 67 -5.38 19.42 -11.41
C GLN A 67 -6.18 18.21 -10.93
N GLY A 68 -6.24 17.17 -11.76
CA GLY A 68 -6.74 15.86 -11.33
C GLY A 68 -5.58 14.96 -10.93
N PHE A 69 -5.78 14.12 -9.93
CA PHE A 69 -4.85 13.04 -9.59
C PHE A 69 -5.61 11.74 -9.34
N ARG A 70 -5.00 10.62 -9.73
CA ARG A 70 -5.45 9.26 -9.38
C ARG A 70 -4.21 8.47 -9.00
N SER A 71 -4.17 7.96 -7.78
CA SER A 71 -3.08 7.09 -7.34
C SER A 71 -3.08 5.80 -8.15
N ALA A 72 -1.90 5.31 -8.53
CA ALA A 72 -1.75 3.93 -8.96
C ALA A 72 -1.70 3.06 -7.69
N LEU A 73 -2.47 1.98 -7.66
CA LEU A 73 -2.59 1.11 -6.49
C LEU A 73 -2.55 -0.36 -6.94
N THR A 74 -2.15 -1.23 -6.02
CA THR A 74 -2.14 -2.68 -6.21
C THR A 74 -3.04 -3.32 -5.18
N LYS A 75 -3.98 -4.17 -5.59
CA LYS A 75 -4.79 -4.96 -4.66
C LYS A 75 -4.13 -6.30 -4.43
N VAL A 76 -3.92 -6.64 -3.16
CA VAL A 76 -3.26 -7.87 -2.76
C VAL A 76 -4.12 -8.66 -1.77
N LYS A 77 -3.96 -9.98 -1.82
CA LYS A 77 -4.54 -10.94 -0.89
C LYS A 77 -3.41 -11.61 -0.12
N VAL A 78 -3.42 -11.50 1.20
CA VAL A 78 -2.42 -12.17 2.05
C VAL A 78 -2.73 -13.66 2.08
N THR A 79 -1.71 -14.48 1.82
CA THR A 79 -1.82 -15.95 1.75
C THR A 79 -1.24 -16.61 2.99
N SER A 80 -0.07 -16.17 3.46
CA SER A 80 0.53 -16.68 4.68
C SER A 80 1.30 -15.60 5.44
N ILE A 81 1.43 -15.83 6.75
CA ILE A 81 2.34 -15.14 7.64
C ILE A 81 3.20 -16.26 8.23
N ALA A 82 4.49 -16.26 7.93
CA ALA A 82 5.43 -17.29 8.37
C ALA A 82 6.61 -16.65 9.09
#